data_AF-A0A171C7H5-F1
#
_entry.id   AF-A0A171C7H5-F1
#
_cell.length_a   1.000
_cell.length_b   1.000
_cell.length_c   1.000
_cell.angle_alpha   90.00
_cell.angle_beta   90.00
_cell.angle_gamma   90.00
#
_symmetry.space_group_name_H-M   'P 1'
#
loop_
_entity.id
_entity.type
_entity.pdbx_description
1 polymer ?
#
loop_
_entity_poly.entity_id
_entity_poly.type
_entity_poly.pdbx_seq_one_letter_code
_entity_poly.pdbx_strand_id
1 'polypeptide(L)'
;MTRTGTDQVAQLVVEAFDAGRKMPPRERLVELDKLLRAEIDQLMKRAREAADQAAPHTRRWYALTHAIEDAQFAIGFEIGTGPLSGALHVAELARRVLDLQRTIGGES
;
A
#
# COMPACT_ATOMS: atom_id res chain seq x y z
N MET A 1 4.95 -11.35 -23.86
CA MET A 1 3.73 -11.13 -23.05
C MET A 1 4.07 -10.14 -21.95
N THR A 2 3.71 -8.88 -22.13
CA THR A 2 3.99 -7.80 -21.18
C THR A 2 2.99 -7.91 -20.04
N ARG A 3 3.43 -8.44 -18.89
CA ARG A 3 2.63 -8.41 -17.65
C ARG A 3 2.46 -6.94 -17.29
N THR A 4 1.24 -6.43 -17.34
CA THR A 4 0.95 -5.03 -17.06
C THR A 4 1.30 -4.72 -15.60
N GLY A 5 1.78 -3.51 -15.29
CA GLY A 5 2.19 -3.15 -13.92
C GLY A 5 1.09 -3.40 -12.87
N THR A 6 -0.18 -3.26 -13.26
CA THR A 6 -1.35 -3.57 -12.42
C THR A 6 -1.41 -5.04 -11.99
N ASP A 7 -1.08 -5.98 -12.88
CA ASP A 7 -1.10 -7.42 -12.58
C ASP A 7 -0.02 -7.78 -11.56
N GLN A 8 1.11 -7.08 -11.60
CA GLN A 8 2.20 -7.26 -10.65
C GLN A 8 1.83 -6.75 -9.26
N VAL A 9 1.21 -5.58 -9.15
CA VAL A 9 0.76 -5.03 -7.86
C VAL A 9 -0.32 -5.90 -7.24
N ALA A 10 -1.29 -6.38 -8.03
CA ALA A 10 -2.31 -7.30 -7.54
C ALA A 10 -1.70 -8.59 -6.96
N GLN A 11 -0.66 -9.13 -7.60
CA GLN A 11 0.04 -10.30 -7.09
C GLN A 11 0.75 -10.02 -5.75
N LEU A 12 1.40 -8.86 -5.60
CA LEU A 12 2.06 -8.46 -4.35
C LEU A 12 1.05 -8.36 -3.19
N VAL A 13 -0.10 -7.75 -3.46
CA VAL A 13 -1.18 -7.60 -2.47
C VAL A 13 -1.71 -8.96 -2.02
N VAL A 14 -2.00 -9.86 -2.96
CA VAL A 14 -2.46 -11.22 -2.65
C VAL A 14 -1.43 -11.97 -1.82
N GLU A 15 -0.15 -11.91 -2.21
CA GLU A 15 0.92 -12.60 -1.49
C GLU A 15 1.11 -12.07 -0.06
N ALA A 16 1.01 -10.75 0.13
CA ALA A 16 1.09 -10.13 1.44
C ALA A 16 -0.05 -10.54 2.37
N PHE A 17 -1.30 -10.63 1.87
CA PHE A 17 -2.41 -11.13 2.66
C PHE A 17 -2.28 -12.63 2.98
N ASP A 18 -1.77 -13.42 2.04
CA ASP A 18 -1.50 -14.85 2.23
C ASP A 18 -0.38 -15.12 3.25
N ALA A 19 0.51 -14.15 3.49
CA ALA A 19 1.67 -14.31 4.37
C ALA A 19 1.28 -14.68 5.81
N GLY A 20 0.14 -14.18 6.31
CA GLY A 20 -0.36 -14.52 7.64
C GLY A 20 -0.74 -16.00 7.79
N ARG A 21 -1.16 -16.64 6.70
CA ARG A 21 -1.50 -18.07 6.68
C ARG A 21 -0.30 -18.95 6.35
N LYS A 22 0.51 -18.55 5.35
CA LYS A 22 1.62 -19.36 4.83
C LYS A 22 2.91 -19.20 5.65
N MET A 23 3.03 -18.10 6.41
CA MET A 23 4.22 -17.73 7.19
C MET A 23 5.52 -17.94 6.41
N PRO A 24 5.71 -17.21 5.30
CA PRO A 24 6.90 -17.36 4.47
C PRO A 24 8.19 -16.98 5.24
N PRO A 25 9.37 -17.37 4.72
CA PRO A 25 10.65 -16.98 5.30
C PRO A 25 10.80 -15.46 5.44
N ARG A 26 11.59 -15.03 6.41
CA ARG A 26 11.81 -13.59 6.70
C ARG A 26 12.33 -12.83 5.49
N GLU A 27 13.19 -13.44 4.71
CA GLU A 27 13.77 -12.87 3.49
C GLU A 27 12.65 -12.46 2.53
N ARG A 28 11.63 -13.30 2.37
CA ARG A 28 10.50 -13.01 1.51
C ARG A 28 9.60 -11.90 2.06
N LEU A 29 9.40 -11.86 3.38
CA LEU A 29 8.65 -10.77 4.02
C LEU A 29 9.37 -9.42 3.84
N VAL A 30 10.70 -9.40 3.91
CA VAL A 30 11.53 -8.20 3.66
C VAL A 30 11.44 -7.77 2.20
N GLU A 31 11.42 -8.70 1.26
CA GLU A 31 11.19 -8.38 -0.16
C GLU A 31 9.81 -7.77 -0.40
N LEU A 32 8.76 -8.36 0.19
CA LEU A 32 7.40 -7.83 0.11
C LEU A 32 7.30 -6.42 0.70
N ASP A 33 7.90 -6.18 1.87
CA ASP A 33 7.97 -4.85 2.49
C ASP A 33 8.58 -3.81 1.55
N LYS A 34 9.75 -4.10 0.95
CA LYS A 34 10.41 -3.19 -0.01
C LYS A 34 9.54 -2.89 -1.23
N LEU A 35 8.93 -3.92 -1.81
CA LEU A 35 8.11 -3.78 -3.02
C LEU A 35 6.83 -2.99 -2.73
N LEU A 36 6.16 -3.27 -1.60
CA LEU A 36 4.96 -2.56 -1.19
C LEU A 36 5.24 -1.10 -0.83
N ARG A 37 6.37 -0.79 -0.17
CA ARG A 37 6.80 0.60 0.09
C ARG A 37 7.00 1.38 -1.20
N ALA A 38 7.69 0.80 -2.17
CA ALA A 38 7.92 1.46 -3.45
C ALA A 38 6.60 1.76 -4.19
N GLU A 39 5.62 0.85 -4.11
CA GLU A 39 4.28 1.06 -4.67
C GLU A 39 3.51 2.15 -3.91
N ILE A 40 3.55 2.14 -2.57
CA ILE A 40 2.94 3.18 -1.73
C ILE A 40 3.52 4.55 -2.07
N ASP A 41 4.85 4.68 -2.23
CA ASP A 41 5.49 5.94 -2.60
C ASP A 41 5.00 6.47 -3.96
N GLN A 42 4.81 5.59 -4.95
CA GLN A 42 4.26 5.97 -6.25
C GLN A 42 2.79 6.41 -6.15
N LEU A 43 1.97 5.65 -5.39
CA LEU A 43 0.56 5.96 -5.21
C LEU A 43 0.35 7.24 -4.39
N MET A 44 1.16 7.50 -3.36
CA MET A 44 1.10 8.75 -2.60
C MET A 44 1.39 9.97 -3.48
N LYS A 45 2.34 9.89 -4.43
CA LYS A 45 2.59 10.96 -5.40
C LYS A 45 1.37 11.23 -6.26
N ARG A 46 0.76 10.18 -6.81
CA ARG A 46 -0.46 10.29 -7.63
C ARG A 46 -1.66 10.81 -6.83
N ALA A 47 -1.81 10.37 -5.57
CA ALA A 47 -2.84 10.86 -4.68
C ALA A 47 -2.63 12.35 -4.36
N ARG A 48 -1.38 12.80 -4.18
CA ARG A 48 -1.04 14.21 -3.98
C ARG A 48 -1.44 15.05 -5.21
N GLU A 49 -1.04 14.63 -6.40
CA GLU A 49 -1.42 15.28 -7.66
C GLU A 49 -2.95 15.36 -7.81
N ALA A 50 -3.67 14.29 -7.47
CA ALA A 50 -5.13 14.27 -7.49
C ALA A 50 -5.76 15.19 -6.42
N ALA A 51 -5.12 15.34 -5.26
CA ALA A 51 -5.58 16.23 -4.20
C ALA A 51 -5.37 17.69 -4.59
N ASP A 52 -4.25 18.02 -5.23
CA ASP A 52 -3.93 19.36 -5.73
C ASP A 52 -4.88 19.81 -6.85
N GLN A 53 -5.43 18.86 -7.62
CA GLN A 53 -6.46 19.09 -8.62
C GLN A 53 -7.89 19.16 -8.03
N ALA A 54 -8.11 18.60 -6.84
CA ALA A 54 -9.40 18.65 -6.17
C ALA A 54 -9.62 20.01 -5.50
N ALA A 55 -10.87 20.50 -5.50
CA ALA A 55 -11.19 21.70 -4.74
C ALA A 55 -10.91 21.45 -3.23
N PRO A 56 -10.18 22.37 -2.54
CA PRO A 56 -9.88 22.25 -1.13
C PRO A 56 -11.15 22.06 -0.28
N HIS A 57 -11.03 21.32 0.83
CA HIS A 57 -12.12 21.05 1.79
C HIS A 57 -13.33 20.29 1.22
N THR A 58 -13.23 19.71 0.04
CA THR A 58 -14.24 18.77 -0.46
C THR A 58 -14.03 17.37 0.14
N ARG A 59 -15.07 16.53 0.11
CA ARG A 59 -14.96 15.12 0.54
C ARG A 59 -13.84 14.39 -0.20
N ARG A 60 -13.67 14.63 -1.50
CA ARG A 60 -12.60 14.04 -2.32
C ARG A 60 -11.22 14.49 -1.84
N TRP A 61 -11.07 15.79 -1.55
CA TRP A 61 -9.81 16.32 -1.03
C TRP A 61 -9.45 15.67 0.31
N TYR A 62 -10.39 15.62 1.27
CA TYR A 62 -10.16 14.96 2.57
C TYR A 62 -9.83 13.47 2.44
N ALA A 63 -10.53 12.75 1.56
CA ALA A 63 -10.25 11.33 1.33
C ALA A 63 -8.82 11.11 0.83
N LEU A 64 -8.37 11.91 -0.14
CA LEU A 64 -7.01 11.83 -0.69
C LEU A 64 -5.97 12.20 0.36
N THR A 65 -6.17 13.28 1.13
CA THR A 65 -5.19 13.69 2.16
C THR A 65 -5.07 12.65 3.27
N HIS A 66 -6.19 12.10 3.75
CA HIS A 66 -6.16 11.06 4.79
C HIS A 66 -5.54 9.76 4.28
N ALA A 67 -5.85 9.31 3.06
CA ALA A 67 -5.22 8.13 2.49
C ALA A 67 -3.69 8.29 2.39
N ILE A 68 -3.19 9.50 2.12
CA ILE A 68 -1.76 9.79 2.12
C ILE A 68 -1.20 9.75 3.55
N GLU A 69 -1.86 10.39 4.52
CA GLU A 69 -1.42 10.40 5.93
C GLU A 69 -1.35 8.98 6.52
N ASP A 70 -2.37 8.16 6.29
CA ASP A 70 -2.41 6.76 6.75
C ASP A 70 -1.30 5.93 6.12
N ALA A 71 -1.03 6.13 4.82
CA ALA A 71 0.06 5.46 4.13
C ALA A 71 1.43 5.90 4.65
N GLN A 72 1.64 7.20 4.89
CA GLN A 72 2.85 7.74 5.48
C GLN A 72 3.10 7.17 6.88
N PHE A 73 2.05 7.07 7.69
CA PHE A 73 2.13 6.47 9.01
C PHE A 73 2.55 5.00 8.91
N ALA A 74 1.92 4.21 8.04
CA ALA A 74 2.23 2.78 7.90
C ALA A 74 3.67 2.51 7.45
N ILE A 75 4.20 3.28 6.48
CA ILE A 75 5.59 3.12 6.05
C ILE A 75 6.60 3.69 7.07
N GLY A 76 6.16 4.43 8.09
CA GLY A 76 7.02 4.87 9.17
C GLY A 76 7.51 3.75 10.09
N PHE A 77 6.85 2.58 10.08
CA PHE A 77 7.21 1.44 10.94
C PHE A 77 8.19 0.49 10.26
N GLU A 78 9.12 -0.07 11.04
CA GLU A 78 10.01 -1.13 10.57
C GLU A 78 9.35 -2.51 10.66
N ILE A 79 9.75 -3.42 9.78
CA ILE A 79 9.27 -4.80 9.82
C ILE A 79 9.73 -5.50 11.11
N GLY A 80 8.79 -6.13 11.81
CA GLY A 80 9.06 -6.88 13.04
C GLY A 80 10.00 -8.08 12.81
N THR A 81 10.66 -8.53 13.88
CA THR A 81 11.64 -9.63 13.82
C THR A 81 11.00 -11.02 13.82
N GLY A 82 9.76 -11.14 14.30
CA GLY A 82 9.02 -12.40 14.33
C GLY A 82 8.21 -12.65 13.05
N PRO A 83 7.99 -13.91 12.67
CA PRO A 83 7.30 -14.26 11.42
C PRO A 83 5.86 -13.72 11.37
N LEU A 84 5.12 -13.82 12.46
CA LEU A 84 3.76 -13.28 12.55
C LEU A 84 3.74 -11.75 12.44
N SER A 85 4.65 -11.07 13.16
CA SER A 85 4.75 -9.61 13.11
C SER A 85 5.11 -9.11 11.71
N GLY A 86 6.03 -9.79 11.01
CA GLY A 86 6.38 -9.44 9.64
C GLY A 86 5.23 -9.69 8.66
N ALA A 87 4.46 -10.77 8.84
CA ALA A 87 3.28 -11.06 8.03
C ALA A 87 2.16 -10.02 8.22
N LEU A 88 1.89 -9.61 9.46
CA LEU A 88 0.92 -8.55 9.76
C LEU A 88 1.35 -7.21 9.16
N HIS A 89 2.65 -6.91 9.24
CA HIS A 89 3.23 -5.69 8.69
C HIS A 89 3.04 -5.60 7.17
N VAL A 90 3.42 -6.64 6.41
CA VAL A 90 3.24 -6.61 4.94
C VAL A 90 1.76 -6.60 4.54
N ALA A 91 0.88 -7.24 5.31
CA ALA A 91 -0.57 -7.19 5.06
C ALA A 91 -1.15 -5.77 5.28
N GLU A 92 -0.64 -5.04 6.26
CA GLU A 92 -1.03 -3.64 6.49
C GLU A 92 -0.55 -2.73 5.35
N LEU A 93 0.69 -2.90 4.87
CA LEU A 93 1.17 -2.18 3.68
C LEU A 93 0.31 -2.49 2.44
N ALA A 94 -0.07 -3.75 2.22
CA ALA A 94 -0.96 -4.13 1.12
C ALA A 94 -2.35 -3.51 1.24
N ARG A 95 -2.88 -3.35 2.46
CA ARG A 95 -4.13 -2.62 2.70
C ARG A 95 -4.00 -1.15 2.27
N ARG A 96 -2.90 -0.47 2.62
CA ARG A 96 -2.64 0.92 2.21
C ARG A 96 -2.54 1.07 0.69
N VAL A 97 -1.93 0.11 -0.01
CA VAL A 97 -1.91 0.07 -1.49
C VAL A 97 -3.35 0.08 -2.04
N LEU A 98 -4.22 -0.82 -1.55
CA LEU A 98 -5.61 -0.90 -2.01
C LEU A 98 -6.42 0.35 -1.70
N ASP A 99 -6.24 0.91 -0.49
CA ASP A 99 -6.96 2.11 -0.08
C ASP A 99 -6.55 3.32 -0.93
N LEU A 100 -5.26 3.50 -1.22
CA LEU A 100 -4.77 4.54 -2.13
C LEU A 100 -5.31 4.34 -3.55
N GLN A 101 -5.25 3.13 -4.10
CA GLN A 101 -5.77 2.84 -5.46
C GLN A 101 -7.26 3.19 -5.57
N ARG A 102 -8.06 2.76 -4.60
CA ARG A 102 -9.51 3.02 -4.54
C ARG A 102 -9.81 4.51 -4.46
N THR A 103 -9.10 5.21 -3.57
CA THR A 103 -9.28 6.66 -3.35
C THR A 103 -8.90 7.48 -4.58
N ILE A 104 -7.80 7.12 -5.26
CA ILE A 104 -7.39 7.75 -6.53
C ILE A 104 -8.44 7.52 -7.63
N GLY A 105 -8.98 6.29 -7.70
CA GLY A 105 -10.04 5.91 -8.64
C GLY A 105 -11.37 6.62 -8.39
N GLY A 106 -11.55 7.28 -7.25
CA GLY A 106 -12.80 7.95 -6.87
C GLY A 106 -13.87 6.97 -6.35
N GLU A 107 -13.48 5.75 -6.01
CA GLU A 107 -14.33 4.79 -5.32
C GLU A 107 -14.25 5.13 -3.82
N SER A 108 -15.37 5.54 -3.21
CA SER A 108 -15.43 5.98 -1.79
C SER A 108 -16.79 5.75 -1.16
#